data_AF-A0A382I782-F1
#
_entry.id   AF-A0A382I782-F1
#
_cell.length_a   1.000
_cell.length_b   1.000
_cell.length_c   1.000
_cell.angle_alpha   90.00
_cell.angle_beta   90.00
_cell.angle_gamma   90.00
#
_symmetry.space_group_name_H-M   'P 1'
#
loop_
_entity.id
_entity.type
_entity.pdbx_description
1 polymer ?
#
loop_
_entity_poly.entity_id
_entity_poly.type
_entity_poly.pdbx_seq_one_letter_code
_entity_poly.pdbx_strand_id
1 'polypeptide(L)'
;MVCHFIFLIYKKYYVMNLAVFGFMIYIIHLAAIAAIYRSGLGENAVFADRYKIHSLIMILMIYISLVDLFYSRINRKWVFVISMVVITGSMYFISYVEGKQKLAFSKFLLVWRTNQWLDKNYNLLAHPYQDQANAIMTRALASGYYRLPHQLLKIPDEKFSPLISSAGLCSRESEASFESDFNIITVGPKLSPFLVRIEGMIYGQRSALAAKPEPVHIILSSHKQKYMFTAHSQEHVEKSIHFRHGKSNKGMLALIPFRKLKDNIYRLGLCYKGKVVFNNNFIIKQDHQFKHVIK
;
A
#
# COMPACT_ATOMS: atom_id res chain seq x y z
N MET A 1 28.36 25.29 7.96
CA MET A 1 28.60 25.61 6.52
C MET A 1 28.77 27.09 6.28
N VAL A 2 27.79 27.94 6.64
CA VAL A 2 27.84 29.40 6.44
C VAL A 2 29.08 30.04 7.05
N CYS A 3 29.43 29.70 8.30
CA CYS A 3 30.63 30.23 8.95
C CYS A 3 31.94 29.85 8.24
N HIS A 4 32.04 28.61 7.71
CA HIS A 4 33.19 28.17 6.93
C HIS A 4 33.29 28.92 5.60
N PHE A 5 32.14 29.11 4.93
CA PHE A 5 32.09 29.86 3.68
C PHE A 5 32.53 31.33 3.87
N ILE A 6 32.08 31.98 4.95
CA ILE A 6 32.52 33.33 5.34
C ILE A 6 34.03 33.35 5.62
N PHE A 7 34.55 32.34 6.32
CA PHE A 7 35.98 32.18 6.57
C PHE A 7 36.80 32.06 5.27
N LEU A 8 36.31 31.31 4.27
CA LEU A 8 36.96 31.17 2.96
C LEU A 8 37.00 32.51 2.19
N ILE A 9 35.96 33.34 2.30
CA ILE A 9 35.93 34.69 1.73
C ILE A 9 37.00 35.57 2.40
N TYR A 10 37.05 35.57 3.74
CA TYR A 10 38.05 36.32 4.51
C TYR A 10 39.49 35.94 4.13
N LYS A 11 39.74 34.64 3.94
CA LYS A 11 41.04 34.11 3.50
C LYS A 11 41.33 34.27 2.01
N LYS A 12 40.42 34.88 1.24
CA LYS A 12 40.53 35.02 -0.23
C LYS A 12 40.77 33.69 -0.95
N TYR A 13 40.16 32.60 -0.46
CA TYR A 13 40.34 31.26 -1.01
C TYR A 13 39.98 31.15 -2.50
N TYR A 14 39.06 31.99 -2.98
CA TYR A 14 38.68 32.10 -4.39
C TYR A 14 39.85 32.39 -5.34
N VAL A 15 40.91 33.03 -4.86
CA VAL A 15 42.15 33.27 -5.65
C VAL A 15 42.99 32.00 -5.76
N MET A 16 42.96 31.16 -4.72
CA MET A 16 43.78 29.95 -4.65
C MET A 16 43.15 28.76 -5.39
N ASN A 17 41.82 28.59 -5.28
CA ASN A 17 41.09 27.52 -5.98
C ASN A 17 39.67 27.98 -6.33
N LEU A 18 39.55 28.66 -7.47
CA LEU A 18 38.29 29.22 -7.98
C LEU A 18 37.24 28.13 -8.25
N ALA A 19 37.66 26.95 -8.71
CA ALA A 19 36.75 25.87 -9.06
C ALA A 19 35.98 25.35 -7.83
N VAL A 20 36.70 24.99 -6.76
CA VAL A 20 36.09 24.49 -5.51
C VAL A 20 35.18 25.56 -4.89
N PHE A 21 35.64 26.82 -4.88
CA PHE A 21 34.85 27.93 -4.36
C PHE A 21 33.58 28.18 -5.18
N GLY A 22 33.67 28.15 -6.51
CA GLY A 22 32.52 28.27 -7.42
C GLY A 22 31.50 27.15 -7.25
N PHE A 23 31.96 25.91 -7.07
CA PHE A 23 31.08 24.76 -6.77
C PHE A 23 30.33 24.93 -5.44
N MET A 24 30.97 25.48 -4.40
CA MET A 24 30.28 25.79 -3.14
C MET A 24 29.16 26.80 -3.34
N ILE A 25 29.41 27.89 -4.10
CA ILE A 25 28.39 28.91 -4.41
C ILE A 25 27.22 28.28 -5.15
N TYR A 26 27.51 27.45 -6.16
CA TYR A 26 26.50 26.77 -6.95
C TYR A 26 25.58 25.88 -6.10
N ILE A 27 26.16 25.09 -5.18
CA ILE A 27 25.37 24.21 -4.33
C ILE A 27 24.53 25.00 -3.31
N ILE A 28 25.05 26.10 -2.76
CA ILE A 28 24.28 27.01 -1.90
C ILE A 28 23.07 27.58 -2.65
N HIS A 29 23.24 28.00 -3.90
CA HIS A 29 22.14 28.47 -4.74
C HIS A 29 21.10 27.37 -5.01
N LEU A 30 21.54 26.17 -5.39
CA LEU A 30 20.63 25.05 -5.60
C LEU A 30 19.84 24.70 -4.33
N ALA A 31 20.49 24.70 -3.17
CA ALA A 31 19.84 24.44 -1.89
C ALA A 31 18.81 25.53 -1.55
N ALA A 32 19.13 26.80 -1.80
CA ALA A 32 18.20 27.91 -1.60
C ALA A 32 16.97 27.81 -2.53
N ILE A 33 17.17 27.51 -3.82
CA ILE A 33 16.10 27.28 -4.79
C ILE A 33 15.23 26.11 -4.32
N ALA A 34 15.84 24.97 -3.98
CA ALA A 34 15.12 23.80 -3.50
C ALA A 34 14.30 24.09 -2.24
N ALA A 35 14.83 24.87 -1.31
CA ALA A 35 14.12 25.27 -0.09
C ALA A 35 12.93 26.20 -0.40
N ILE A 36 13.10 27.20 -1.27
CA ILE A 36 12.02 28.13 -1.65
C ILE A 36 10.88 27.38 -2.33
N TYR A 37 11.17 26.52 -3.30
CA TYR A 37 10.14 25.78 -4.04
C TYR A 37 9.46 24.67 -3.22
N ARG A 38 10.04 24.26 -2.07
CA ARG A 38 9.53 23.16 -1.25
C ARG A 38 9.01 23.59 0.12
N SER A 39 9.19 24.84 0.52
CA SER A 39 8.75 25.38 1.82
C SER A 39 7.25 25.20 2.05
N GLY A 40 6.44 25.30 0.99
CA GLY A 40 4.99 25.07 1.04
C GLY A 40 4.53 23.61 1.16
N LEU A 41 5.44 22.63 1.04
CA LEU A 41 5.12 21.19 1.08
C LEU A 41 5.41 20.55 2.46
N GLY A 42 5.73 21.36 3.46
CA GLY A 42 6.08 20.94 4.81
C GLY A 42 7.55 20.59 5.01
N GLU A 43 8.00 20.59 6.26
CA GLU A 43 9.42 20.45 6.64
C GLU A 43 10.05 19.15 6.10
N ASN A 44 9.30 18.06 6.10
CA ASN A 44 9.75 16.75 5.60
C ASN A 44 10.05 16.76 4.08
N ALA A 45 9.43 17.66 3.31
CA ALA A 45 9.68 17.78 1.87
C ALA A 45 10.96 18.55 1.55
N VAL A 46 11.40 19.42 2.45
CA VAL A 46 12.66 20.19 2.37
C VAL A 46 13.85 19.30 2.73
N PHE A 47 13.70 18.38 3.68
CA PHE A 47 14.75 17.42 4.10
C PHE A 47 14.65 16.05 3.42
N ALA A 48 13.93 15.95 2.30
CA ALA A 48 13.83 14.71 1.53
C ALA A 48 15.22 14.15 1.18
N ASP A 49 15.38 12.82 1.22
CA ASP A 49 16.70 12.17 1.06
C ASP A 49 17.44 12.59 -0.23
N ARG A 50 16.71 12.89 -1.31
CA ARG A 50 17.28 13.41 -2.57
C ARG A 50 18.06 14.71 -2.43
N TYR A 51 17.79 15.52 -1.41
CA TYR A 51 18.49 16.79 -1.16
C TYR A 51 19.66 16.67 -0.20
N LYS A 52 19.79 15.53 0.51
CA LYS A 52 20.98 15.23 1.29
C LYS A 52 22.24 15.17 0.41
N ILE A 53 22.09 14.92 -0.91
CA ILE A 53 23.21 14.96 -1.86
C ILE A 53 23.91 16.33 -1.89
N HIS A 54 23.17 17.44 -1.76
CA HIS A 54 23.75 18.78 -1.72
C HIS A 54 24.61 18.95 -0.46
N SER A 55 24.13 18.48 0.70
CA SER A 55 24.89 18.50 1.94
C SER A 55 26.16 17.66 1.87
N LEU A 56 26.11 16.48 1.23
CA LEU A 56 27.27 15.61 1.03
C LEU A 56 28.33 16.28 0.14
N ILE A 57 27.92 16.84 -1.00
CA ILE A 57 28.85 17.53 -1.91
C ILE A 57 29.43 18.78 -1.22
N MET A 58 28.65 19.50 -0.39
CA MET A 58 29.19 20.61 0.41
C MET A 58 30.25 20.18 1.41
N ILE A 59 30.03 19.09 2.13
CA ILE A 59 31.03 18.54 3.07
C ILE A 59 32.31 18.18 2.31
N LEU A 60 32.19 17.58 1.12
CA LEU A 60 33.33 17.26 0.27
C LEU A 60 34.11 18.51 -0.15
N MET A 61 33.42 19.56 -0.59
CA MET A 61 34.09 20.82 -0.98
C MET A 61 34.78 21.48 0.22
N ILE A 62 34.15 21.44 1.40
CA ILE A 62 34.74 21.96 2.65
C ILE A 62 36.03 21.20 2.96
N TYR A 63 36.00 19.87 2.86
CA TYR A 63 37.17 19.02 3.06
C TYR A 63 38.31 19.38 2.09
N ILE A 64 38.04 19.50 0.78
CA ILE A 64 39.04 19.91 -0.22
C ILE A 64 39.64 21.28 0.15
N SER A 65 38.80 22.25 0.54
CA SER A 65 39.28 23.59 0.92
C SER A 65 40.19 23.59 2.15
N LEU A 66 39.95 22.70 3.12
CA LEU A 66 40.79 22.56 4.31
C LEU A 66 42.15 21.92 3.97
N VAL A 67 42.17 20.89 3.12
CA VAL A 67 43.41 20.27 2.65
C VAL A 67 44.26 21.29 1.89
N ASP A 68 43.64 22.08 1.01
CA ASP A 68 44.31 23.12 0.24
C ASP A 68 44.93 24.21 1.14
N LEU A 69 44.22 24.63 2.19
CA LEU A 69 44.65 25.73 3.06
C LEU A 69 45.74 25.34 4.07
N PHE A 70 45.72 24.11 4.59
CA PHE A 70 46.54 23.73 5.76
C PHE A 70 47.63 22.69 5.45
N TYR A 71 47.50 21.91 4.38
CA TYR A 71 48.42 20.82 4.07
C TYR A 71 49.24 21.08 2.79
N SER A 72 50.22 21.98 2.88
CA SER A 72 51.14 22.32 1.78
C SER A 72 52.42 21.46 1.75
N ARG A 73 52.79 20.77 2.85
CA ARG A 73 54.10 20.11 3.02
C ARG A 73 54.09 18.58 3.17
N ILE A 74 53.01 17.98 3.67
CA ILE A 74 52.87 16.52 3.77
C ILE A 74 52.41 15.95 2.42
N ASN A 75 52.71 14.68 2.15
CA ASN A 75 52.36 13.92 0.94
C ASN A 75 50.84 14.03 0.61
N ARG A 76 50.44 15.16 0.01
CA ARG A 76 49.07 15.68 -0.10
C ARG A 76 48.10 14.68 -0.69
N LYS A 77 48.61 13.84 -1.59
CA LYS A 77 47.87 12.75 -2.24
C LYS A 77 47.41 11.67 -1.24
N TRP A 78 48.27 11.22 -0.33
CA TRP A 78 47.93 10.14 0.60
C TRP A 78 46.96 10.60 1.70
N VAL A 79 47.16 11.80 2.25
CA VAL A 79 46.23 12.39 3.21
C VAL A 79 44.85 12.59 2.58
N PHE A 80 44.82 13.08 1.34
CA PHE A 80 43.59 13.25 0.58
C PHE A 80 42.87 11.91 0.34
N VAL A 81 43.59 10.91 -0.17
CA VAL A 81 43.03 9.58 -0.47
C VAL A 81 42.51 8.90 0.80
N ILE A 82 43.32 8.86 1.87
CA ILE A 82 42.93 8.20 3.12
C ILE A 82 41.67 8.85 3.70
N SER A 83 41.63 10.19 3.79
CA SER A 83 40.46 10.86 4.35
C SER A 83 39.23 10.71 3.45
N MET A 84 39.39 10.74 2.12
CA MET A 84 38.28 10.51 1.19
C MET A 84 37.71 9.10 1.33
N VAL A 85 38.57 8.09 1.48
CA VAL A 85 38.14 6.71 1.75
C VAL A 85 37.38 6.62 3.08
N VAL A 86 37.90 7.25 4.14
CA VAL A 86 37.23 7.27 5.45
C VAL A 86 35.87 7.97 5.37
N ILE A 87 35.81 9.17 4.80
CA ILE A 87 34.56 9.95 4.66
C ILE A 87 33.53 9.17 3.84
N THR A 88 33.94 8.64 2.67
CA THR A 88 33.04 7.89 1.79
C THR A 88 32.56 6.59 2.45
N GLY A 89 33.46 5.87 3.12
CA GLY A 89 33.13 4.66 3.87
C GLY A 89 32.15 4.93 5.00
N SER A 90 32.36 5.98 5.79
CA SER A 90 31.45 6.39 6.87
C SER A 90 30.08 6.83 6.34
N MET A 91 30.04 7.60 5.25
CA MET A 91 28.80 8.03 4.62
C MET A 91 28.00 6.86 4.06
N TYR A 92 28.67 5.92 3.38
CA TYR A 92 28.04 4.71 2.87
C TYR A 92 27.50 3.85 4.00
N PHE A 93 28.25 3.71 5.09
CA PHE A 93 27.82 2.96 6.27
C PHE A 93 26.56 3.57 6.90
N ILE A 94 26.54 4.89 7.13
CA ILE A 94 25.36 5.59 7.67
C ILE A 94 24.16 5.43 6.73
N SER A 95 24.36 5.65 5.43
CA SER A 95 23.30 5.50 4.43
C SER A 95 22.76 4.07 4.37
N TYR A 96 23.61 3.07 4.53
CA TYR A 96 23.20 1.67 4.58
C TYR A 96 22.36 1.38 5.83
N VAL A 97 22.79 1.86 7.01
CA VAL A 97 22.06 1.66 8.27
C VAL A 97 20.70 2.35 8.23
N GLU A 98 20.66 3.64 7.87
CA GLU A 98 19.40 4.40 7.74
C GLU A 98 18.50 3.79 6.65
N GLY A 99 19.08 3.47 5.48
CA GLY A 99 18.36 2.89 4.36
C GLY A 99 17.72 1.55 4.71
N LYS A 100 18.45 0.69 5.44
CA LYS A 100 17.92 -0.59 5.93
C LYS A 100 16.74 -0.38 6.88
N GLN A 101 16.83 0.58 7.81
CA GLN A 101 15.72 0.90 8.73
C GLN A 101 14.50 1.45 7.98
N LYS A 102 14.71 2.40 7.06
CA LYS A 102 13.63 2.97 6.23
C LYS A 102 12.97 1.92 5.35
N LEU A 103 13.74 1.00 4.78
CA LEU A 103 13.21 -0.10 3.98
C LEU A 103 12.40 -1.07 4.84
N ALA A 104 12.88 -1.41 6.04
CA ALA A 104 12.16 -2.24 6.98
C ALA A 104 10.82 -1.59 7.40
N PHE A 105 10.85 -0.29 7.72
CA PHE A 105 9.65 0.47 8.05
C PHE A 105 8.67 0.56 6.86
N SER A 106 9.17 0.82 5.65
CA SER A 106 8.36 0.88 4.43
C SER A 106 7.70 -0.48 4.13
N LYS A 107 8.45 -1.57 4.31
CA LYS A 107 7.92 -2.94 4.20
C LYS A 107 6.82 -3.18 5.22
N PHE A 108 7.03 -2.82 6.49
CA PHE A 108 6.02 -2.94 7.54
C PHE A 108 4.76 -2.13 7.21
N LEU A 109 4.92 -0.87 6.80
CA LEU A 109 3.83 0.04 6.48
C LEU A 109 3.01 -0.49 5.29
N LEU A 110 3.68 -1.00 4.25
CA LEU A 110 3.02 -1.58 3.08
C LEU A 110 2.18 -2.80 3.47
N VAL A 111 2.73 -3.71 4.28
CA VAL A 111 2.02 -4.90 4.78
C VAL A 111 0.82 -4.50 5.62
N TRP A 112 1.00 -3.59 6.58
CA TRP A 112 -0.06 -3.12 7.46
C TRP A 112 -1.20 -2.48 6.66
N ARG A 113 -0.89 -1.61 5.69
CA ARG A 113 -1.91 -0.98 4.83
C ARG A 113 -2.60 -1.99 3.92
N THR A 114 -1.88 -2.96 3.37
CA THR A 114 -2.49 -4.00 2.55
C THR A 114 -3.46 -4.86 3.36
N ASN A 115 -3.11 -5.20 4.61
CA ASN A 115 -4.01 -5.88 5.54
C ASN A 115 -5.27 -5.05 5.84
N GLN A 116 -5.11 -3.74 6.09
CA GLN A 116 -6.25 -2.82 6.30
C GLN A 116 -7.14 -2.72 5.06
N TRP A 117 -6.56 -2.67 3.86
CA TRP A 117 -7.31 -2.66 2.62
C TRP A 117 -8.10 -3.96 2.41
N LEU A 118 -7.51 -5.12 2.70
CA LEU A 118 -8.20 -6.41 2.59
C LEU A 118 -9.46 -6.47 3.47
N ASP A 119 -9.39 -5.92 4.68
CA ASP A 119 -10.46 -5.95 5.69
C ASP A 119 -11.50 -4.83 5.51
N LYS A 120 -11.08 -3.64 5.06
CA LYS A 120 -11.90 -2.41 5.15
C LYS A 120 -11.99 -1.56 3.88
N ASN A 121 -11.30 -1.91 2.80
CA ASN A 121 -11.16 -1.07 1.58
C ASN A 121 -10.55 0.32 1.84
N TYR A 122 -9.77 0.45 2.91
CA TYR A 122 -9.29 1.73 3.40
C TYR A 122 -7.77 1.75 3.59
N ASN A 123 -7.23 2.96 3.77
CA ASN A 123 -5.86 3.23 4.19
C ASN A 123 -4.76 2.98 3.13
N LEU A 124 -5.14 3.01 1.85
CA LEU A 124 -4.17 3.11 0.75
C LEU A 124 -3.42 4.47 0.84
N LEU A 125 -2.16 4.50 0.36
CA LEU A 125 -1.28 5.69 0.33
C LEU A 125 -1.74 6.71 -0.75
N ALA A 126 -3.01 7.10 -0.70
CA ALA A 126 -3.64 7.92 -1.72
C ALA A 126 -4.67 8.87 -1.10
N HIS A 127 -4.34 9.56 -0.02
CA HIS A 127 -5.22 10.62 0.49
C HIS A 127 -5.08 11.87 -0.40
N PRO A 128 -6.17 12.52 -0.84
CA PRO A 128 -7.59 12.23 -0.55
C PRO A 128 -8.26 11.19 -1.49
N TYR A 129 -7.62 10.82 -2.60
CA TYR A 129 -8.11 9.95 -3.68
C TYR A 129 -8.20 8.43 -3.34
N GLN A 130 -8.71 8.08 -2.16
CA GLN A 130 -8.74 6.70 -1.69
C GLN A 130 -9.72 5.81 -2.45
N ASP A 131 -10.85 6.38 -2.88
CA ASP A 131 -11.85 5.75 -3.74
C ASP A 131 -11.24 5.33 -5.08
N GLN A 132 -10.51 6.24 -5.73
CA GLN A 132 -9.81 5.97 -6.98
C GLN A 132 -8.73 4.89 -6.78
N ALA A 133 -7.96 4.98 -5.71
CA ALA A 133 -6.94 3.98 -5.39
C ALA A 133 -7.55 2.59 -5.13
N ASN A 134 -8.67 2.52 -4.40
CA ASN A 134 -9.39 1.28 -4.17
C ASN A 134 -9.91 0.70 -5.49
N ALA A 135 -10.51 1.51 -6.35
CA ALA A 135 -11.00 1.08 -7.66
C ALA A 135 -9.87 0.52 -8.54
N ILE A 136 -8.72 1.21 -8.61
CA ILE A 136 -7.55 0.75 -9.36
C ILE A 136 -7.04 -0.59 -8.79
N MET A 137 -6.87 -0.68 -7.48
CA MET A 137 -6.35 -1.87 -6.82
C MET A 137 -7.28 -3.08 -6.99
N THR A 138 -8.58 -2.90 -6.76
CA THR A 138 -9.59 -3.95 -6.93
C THR A 138 -9.64 -4.43 -8.38
N ARG A 139 -9.65 -3.51 -9.36
CA ARG A 139 -9.63 -3.90 -10.80
C ARG A 139 -8.36 -4.64 -11.17
N ALA A 140 -7.19 -4.16 -10.74
CA ALA A 140 -5.91 -4.80 -11.04
C ALA A 140 -5.79 -6.21 -10.45
N LEU A 141 -6.38 -6.43 -9.26
CA LEU A 141 -6.39 -7.76 -8.62
C LEU A 141 -7.43 -8.69 -9.23
N ALA A 142 -8.66 -8.21 -9.49
CA ALA A 142 -9.72 -9.01 -10.09
C ALA A 142 -9.39 -9.45 -11.52
N SER A 143 -8.72 -8.60 -12.30
CA SER A 143 -8.22 -8.92 -13.65
C SER A 143 -6.93 -9.74 -13.66
N GLY A 144 -6.24 -9.87 -12.52
CA GLY A 144 -4.98 -10.59 -12.41
C GLY A 144 -3.74 -9.85 -12.94
N TYR A 145 -3.85 -8.56 -13.29
CA TYR A 145 -2.69 -7.71 -13.65
C TYR A 145 -1.73 -7.51 -12.48
N TYR A 146 -2.23 -7.53 -11.25
CA TYR A 146 -1.44 -7.38 -10.05
C TYR A 146 -1.62 -8.57 -9.10
N ARG A 147 -0.59 -8.89 -8.33
CA ARG A 147 -0.64 -9.89 -7.27
C ARG A 147 -0.06 -9.32 -5.99
N LEU A 148 -0.77 -9.51 -4.89
CA LEU A 148 -0.30 -9.07 -3.58
C LEU A 148 0.94 -9.87 -3.14
N PRO A 149 1.86 -9.24 -2.38
CA PRO A 149 3.00 -9.93 -1.74
C PRO A 149 2.52 -10.81 -0.59
N HIS A 150 1.81 -11.90 -0.95
CA HIS A 150 1.08 -12.78 -0.04
C HIS A 150 1.92 -13.36 1.10
N GLN A 151 3.21 -13.62 0.86
CA GLN A 151 4.15 -14.14 1.86
C GLN A 151 4.32 -13.20 3.07
N LEU A 152 4.03 -11.91 2.88
CA LEU A 152 4.17 -10.89 3.93
C LEU A 152 2.86 -10.61 4.66
N LEU A 153 1.73 -11.06 4.10
CA LEU A 153 0.42 -10.76 4.66
C LEU A 153 0.17 -11.62 5.90
N LYS A 154 -0.34 -10.97 6.95
CA LYS A 154 -0.74 -11.62 8.21
C LYS A 154 -2.14 -11.14 8.55
N ILE A 155 -3.12 -12.00 8.33
CA ILE A 155 -4.53 -11.70 8.62
C ILE A 155 -4.87 -12.41 9.93
N PRO A 156 -5.24 -11.69 11.00
CA PRO A 156 -5.68 -12.30 12.24
C PRO A 156 -6.91 -13.19 11.99
N ASP A 157 -7.03 -14.31 12.72
CA ASP A 157 -8.11 -15.27 12.46
C ASP A 157 -9.52 -14.66 12.64
N GLU A 158 -9.66 -13.68 13.54
CA GLU A 158 -10.88 -12.91 13.82
C GLU A 158 -11.38 -12.08 12.63
N LYS A 159 -10.48 -11.77 11.67
CA LYS A 159 -10.82 -11.00 10.47
C LYS A 159 -11.39 -11.87 9.35
N PHE A 160 -11.29 -13.20 9.46
CA PHE A 160 -11.95 -14.06 8.49
C PHE A 160 -13.45 -14.14 8.76
N SER A 161 -14.21 -14.25 7.69
CA SER A 161 -15.66 -14.42 7.77
C SER A 161 -15.99 -15.75 8.47
N PRO A 162 -16.78 -15.73 9.55
CA PRO A 162 -17.11 -16.94 10.29
C PRO A 162 -18.03 -17.83 9.46
N LEU A 163 -17.77 -19.13 9.51
CA LEU A 163 -18.63 -20.15 8.90
C LEU A 163 -19.81 -20.40 9.85
N ILE A 164 -21.03 -20.37 9.32
CA ILE A 164 -22.26 -20.63 10.08
C ILE A 164 -22.99 -21.85 9.55
N SER A 165 -23.76 -22.51 10.43
CA SER A 165 -24.64 -23.60 10.02
C SER A 165 -25.80 -23.04 9.20
N SER A 166 -26.11 -23.68 8.07
CA SER A 166 -27.21 -23.29 7.18
C SER A 166 -28.60 -23.75 7.66
N ALA A 167 -28.72 -24.31 8.87
CA ALA A 167 -29.97 -24.86 9.38
C ALA A 167 -31.02 -23.75 9.52
N GLY A 168 -32.00 -23.73 8.60
CA GLY A 168 -33.16 -22.83 8.63
C GLY A 168 -33.00 -21.46 7.96
N LEU A 169 -31.77 -21.00 7.70
CA LEU A 169 -31.52 -19.70 7.06
C LEU A 169 -31.30 -19.87 5.55
N CYS A 170 -32.00 -19.07 4.73
CA CYS A 170 -31.68 -18.89 3.32
C CYS A 170 -31.61 -20.21 2.53
N SER A 171 -32.68 -21.01 2.66
CA SER A 171 -32.83 -22.35 2.11
C SER A 171 -33.41 -22.36 0.69
N ARG A 172 -34.23 -21.37 0.32
CA ARG A 172 -34.84 -21.24 -1.01
C ARG A 172 -34.35 -19.99 -1.73
N GLU A 173 -34.10 -20.14 -3.03
CA GLU A 173 -33.84 -19.01 -3.93
C GLU A 173 -35.10 -18.15 -4.01
N SER A 174 -34.95 -16.83 -3.90
CA SER A 174 -36.09 -15.91 -3.86
C SER A 174 -36.54 -15.57 -5.28
N GLU A 175 -37.84 -15.62 -5.54
CA GLU A 175 -38.43 -15.17 -6.82
C GLU A 175 -38.21 -13.68 -7.08
N ALA A 176 -38.14 -12.86 -6.02
CA ALA A 176 -37.84 -11.44 -6.09
C ALA A 176 -36.37 -11.19 -5.77
N SER A 177 -35.54 -11.04 -6.81
CA SER A 177 -34.11 -10.72 -6.68
C SER A 177 -33.90 -9.31 -6.14
N PHE A 178 -32.96 -9.13 -5.21
CA PHE A 178 -32.39 -7.82 -4.91
C PHE A 178 -31.20 -7.55 -5.84
N GLU A 179 -31.01 -6.30 -6.21
CA GLU A 179 -29.89 -5.89 -7.07
C GLU A 179 -28.60 -5.88 -6.25
N SER A 180 -27.54 -6.51 -6.78
CA SER A 180 -26.26 -6.58 -6.09
C SER A 180 -25.10 -6.72 -7.08
N ASP A 181 -23.99 -6.06 -6.79
CA ASP A 181 -22.73 -6.21 -7.52
C ASP A 181 -21.64 -6.70 -6.57
N PHE A 182 -20.70 -7.48 -7.07
CA PHE A 182 -19.54 -7.91 -6.29
C PHE A 182 -18.36 -8.31 -7.17
N ASN A 183 -17.17 -8.26 -6.57
CA ASN A 183 -15.92 -8.74 -7.11
C ASN A 183 -15.35 -9.87 -6.25
N ILE A 184 -14.72 -10.83 -6.91
CA ILE A 184 -14.03 -11.95 -6.27
C ILE A 184 -12.54 -11.80 -6.54
N ILE A 185 -11.74 -11.75 -5.49
CA ILE A 185 -10.29 -11.59 -5.56
C ILE A 185 -9.64 -12.73 -4.81
N THR A 186 -8.78 -13.48 -5.49
CA THR A 186 -7.91 -14.47 -4.85
C THR A 186 -6.63 -13.84 -4.36
N VAL A 187 -6.21 -14.22 -3.15
CA VAL A 187 -4.94 -13.78 -2.57
C VAL A 187 -4.05 -15.00 -2.35
N GLY A 188 -2.85 -14.95 -2.93
CA GLY A 188 -1.84 -16.01 -2.86
C GLY A 188 -1.25 -16.38 -4.22
N PRO A 189 -0.45 -17.45 -4.28
CA PRO A 189 0.02 -18.04 -5.54
C PRO A 189 -1.15 -18.46 -6.44
N LYS A 190 -0.96 -18.41 -7.76
CA LYS A 190 -2.00 -18.78 -8.74
C LYS A 190 -2.50 -20.23 -8.55
N LEU A 191 -1.60 -21.12 -8.14
CA LEU A 191 -1.87 -22.54 -7.99
C LEU A 191 -2.28 -22.95 -6.57
N SER A 192 -2.21 -22.03 -5.60
CA SER A 192 -2.47 -22.33 -4.19
C SER A 192 -2.84 -21.08 -3.39
N PRO A 193 -3.91 -20.34 -3.77
CA PRO A 193 -4.32 -19.18 -2.99
C PRO A 193 -4.71 -19.61 -1.57
N PHE A 194 -4.46 -18.76 -0.59
CA PHE A 194 -4.81 -19.06 0.81
C PHE A 194 -6.09 -18.34 1.24
N LEU A 195 -6.52 -17.33 0.49
CA LEU A 195 -7.68 -16.48 0.79
C LEU A 195 -8.46 -16.15 -0.48
N VAL A 196 -9.78 -16.13 -0.34
CA VAL A 196 -10.72 -15.57 -1.30
C VAL A 196 -11.40 -14.38 -0.64
N ARG A 197 -11.17 -13.18 -1.18
CA ARG A 197 -11.84 -11.94 -0.76
C ARG A 197 -13.02 -11.70 -1.70
N ILE A 198 -14.20 -11.48 -1.13
CA ILE A 198 -15.40 -11.09 -1.85
C ILE A 198 -15.79 -9.71 -1.36
N GLU A 199 -15.77 -8.73 -2.25
CA GLU A 199 -16.27 -7.37 -2.01
C GLU A 199 -17.57 -7.21 -2.75
N GLY A 200 -18.62 -6.73 -2.10
CA GLY A 200 -19.87 -6.47 -2.80
C GLY A 200 -20.75 -5.40 -2.18
N MET A 201 -21.83 -5.12 -2.87
CA MET A 201 -22.83 -4.12 -2.54
C MET A 201 -24.23 -4.67 -2.83
N ILE A 202 -25.14 -4.51 -1.88
CA ILE A 202 -26.57 -4.72 -2.10
C ILE A 202 -27.23 -3.34 -2.24
N TYR A 203 -28.06 -3.19 -3.28
CA TYR A 203 -28.77 -1.95 -3.55
C TYR A 203 -30.24 -2.05 -3.14
N GLY A 204 -30.78 -0.94 -2.64
CA GLY A 204 -32.21 -0.80 -2.37
C GLY A 204 -32.70 0.63 -2.60
N GLN A 205 -34.03 0.79 -2.64
CA GLN A 205 -34.64 2.11 -2.51
C GLN A 205 -34.42 2.64 -1.08
N ARG A 206 -34.23 3.95 -0.93
CA ARG A 206 -34.10 4.61 0.38
C ARG A 206 -35.42 4.46 1.15
N SER A 207 -35.57 3.37 1.91
CA SER A 207 -36.60 3.30 2.94
C SER A 207 -36.07 3.97 4.19
N ALA A 208 -36.83 4.96 4.67
CA ALA A 208 -36.70 5.49 6.02
C ALA A 208 -36.98 4.39 7.06
N LEU A 209 -36.39 4.58 8.24
CA LEU A 209 -36.52 3.81 9.48
C LEU A 209 -35.60 2.58 9.64
N ALA A 210 -34.67 2.77 10.59
CA ALA A 210 -33.65 1.86 11.04
C ALA A 210 -34.24 0.62 11.71
N ALA A 211 -34.43 -0.46 10.93
CA ALA A 211 -34.35 -1.79 11.50
C ALA A 211 -32.89 -2.11 11.86
N LYS A 212 -32.67 -2.94 12.88
CA LYS A 212 -31.32 -3.43 13.22
C LYS A 212 -30.63 -3.95 11.95
N PRO A 213 -29.35 -3.62 11.71
CA PRO A 213 -28.65 -4.04 10.52
C PRO A 213 -28.53 -5.56 10.50
N GLU A 214 -29.37 -6.23 9.72
CA GLU A 214 -29.27 -7.68 9.55
C GLU A 214 -27.97 -8.05 8.81
N PRO A 215 -27.29 -9.13 9.21
CA PRO A 215 -26.07 -9.57 8.53
C PRO A 215 -26.36 -9.99 7.09
N VAL A 216 -25.36 -9.82 6.24
CA VAL A 216 -25.37 -10.40 4.89
C VAL A 216 -24.52 -11.66 4.93
N HIS A 217 -25.02 -12.74 4.34
CA HIS A 217 -24.29 -14.00 4.28
C HIS A 217 -23.90 -14.34 2.84
N ILE A 218 -22.67 -14.82 2.67
CA ILE A 218 -22.17 -15.38 1.43
C ILE A 218 -22.47 -16.87 1.42
N ILE A 219 -23.13 -17.35 0.36
CA ILE A 219 -23.40 -18.75 0.12
C ILE A 219 -22.46 -19.26 -0.96
N LEU A 220 -21.75 -20.35 -0.69
CA LEU A 220 -21.04 -21.14 -1.69
C LEU A 220 -21.74 -22.47 -1.83
N SER A 221 -22.50 -22.64 -2.92
CA SER A 221 -23.30 -23.85 -3.16
C SER A 221 -22.68 -24.70 -4.26
N SER A 222 -22.45 -25.97 -3.97
CA SER A 222 -22.04 -26.99 -4.93
C SER A 222 -23.07 -28.13 -4.91
N HIS A 223 -22.98 -29.07 -5.86
CA HIS A 223 -23.86 -30.24 -5.88
C HIS A 223 -23.76 -31.12 -4.61
N LYS A 224 -22.62 -31.10 -3.91
CA LYS A 224 -22.37 -31.97 -2.75
C LYS A 224 -22.41 -31.24 -1.42
N GLN A 225 -22.16 -29.94 -1.41
CA GLN A 225 -21.89 -29.15 -0.19
C GLN A 225 -22.35 -27.72 -0.34
N LYS A 226 -22.83 -27.14 0.75
CA LYS A 226 -23.20 -25.73 0.87
C LYS A 226 -22.43 -25.14 2.05
N TYR A 227 -21.72 -24.05 1.82
CA TYR A 227 -21.09 -23.25 2.87
C TYR A 227 -21.79 -21.91 2.98
N MET A 228 -21.87 -21.40 4.21
CA MET A 228 -22.44 -20.09 4.49
C MET A 228 -21.51 -19.31 5.41
N PHE A 229 -21.08 -18.12 4.96
CA PHE A 229 -20.16 -17.25 5.69
C PHE A 229 -20.82 -15.92 5.99
N THR A 230 -20.68 -15.40 7.20
CA THR A 230 -21.17 -14.05 7.54
C THR A 230 -20.19 -13.00 7.03
N ALA A 231 -20.66 -12.11 6.15
CA ALA A 231 -19.85 -11.01 5.65
C ALA A 231 -19.76 -9.88 6.69
N HIS A 232 -18.63 -9.19 6.72
CA HIS A 232 -18.43 -7.98 7.49
C HIS A 232 -19.10 -6.81 6.78
N SER A 233 -19.74 -5.91 7.53
CA SER A 233 -20.23 -4.65 6.98
C SER A 233 -19.05 -3.75 6.62
N GLN A 234 -19.10 -3.11 5.45
CA GLN A 234 -18.08 -2.13 5.09
C GLN A 234 -18.28 -0.84 5.89
N GLU A 235 -17.20 -0.37 6.53
CA GLU A 235 -17.18 0.88 7.30
C GLU A 235 -17.19 2.12 6.38
N HIS A 236 -16.50 2.03 5.24
CA HIS A 236 -16.36 3.11 4.25
C HIS A 236 -17.03 2.75 2.92
N VAL A 237 -18.36 2.63 2.95
CA VAL A 237 -19.17 2.15 1.81
C VAL A 237 -18.99 3.06 0.58
N GLU A 238 -18.82 4.37 0.79
CA GLU A 238 -18.60 5.37 -0.26
C GLU A 238 -17.30 5.18 -1.04
N LYS A 239 -16.34 4.42 -0.50
CA LYS A 239 -15.05 4.15 -1.14
C LYS A 239 -15.05 2.86 -1.96
N SER A 240 -16.12 2.06 -1.89
CA SER A 240 -16.24 0.85 -2.70
C SER A 240 -16.41 1.18 -4.18
N ILE A 241 -15.83 0.34 -5.04
CA ILE A 241 -15.99 0.46 -6.49
C ILE A 241 -17.45 0.29 -6.92
N HIS A 242 -18.25 -0.39 -6.09
CA HIS A 242 -19.65 -0.68 -6.33
C HIS A 242 -20.59 0.39 -5.76
N PHE A 243 -20.08 1.47 -5.19
CA PHE A 243 -20.93 2.53 -4.65
C PHE A 243 -21.74 3.21 -5.76
N ARG A 244 -23.06 3.38 -5.56
CA ARG A 244 -23.94 4.08 -6.50
C ARG A 244 -24.63 5.27 -5.84
N HIS A 245 -24.44 6.46 -6.39
CA HIS A 245 -25.16 7.65 -5.95
C HIS A 245 -26.67 7.49 -6.15
N GLY A 246 -27.47 8.02 -5.22
CA GLY A 246 -28.94 8.00 -5.30
C GLY A 246 -29.61 6.69 -4.84
N LYS A 247 -28.84 5.62 -4.60
CA LYS A 247 -29.37 4.36 -4.03
C LYS A 247 -29.00 4.21 -2.54
N SER A 248 -29.73 3.35 -1.84
CA SER A 248 -29.26 2.82 -0.56
C SER A 248 -28.18 1.78 -0.85
N ASN A 249 -27.00 1.94 -0.25
CA ASN A 249 -25.83 1.11 -0.49
C ASN A 249 -25.50 0.32 0.78
N LYS A 250 -25.54 -1.00 0.71
CA LYS A 250 -25.13 -1.87 1.81
C LYS A 250 -23.88 -2.65 1.40
N GLY A 251 -22.73 -2.14 1.81
CA GLY A 251 -21.42 -2.71 1.49
C GLY A 251 -21.09 -3.91 2.36
N MET A 252 -20.47 -4.91 1.75
CA MET A 252 -20.06 -6.15 2.42
C MET A 252 -18.65 -6.57 1.99
N LEU A 253 -17.92 -7.16 2.93
CA LEU A 253 -16.62 -7.78 2.69
C LEU A 253 -16.61 -9.16 3.33
N ALA A 254 -16.22 -10.17 2.57
CA ALA A 254 -16.00 -11.51 3.09
C ALA A 254 -14.58 -11.97 2.81
N LEU A 255 -13.90 -12.44 3.85
CA LEU A 255 -12.57 -13.03 3.78
C LEU A 255 -12.71 -14.52 4.07
N ILE A 256 -12.69 -15.35 3.03
CA ILE A 256 -12.91 -16.79 3.12
C ILE A 256 -11.56 -17.51 3.01
N PRO A 257 -11.10 -18.20 4.07
CA PRO A 257 -9.89 -19.00 4.00
C PRO A 257 -10.06 -20.14 2.99
N PHE A 258 -9.17 -20.23 2.01
CA PHE A 258 -9.23 -21.25 0.97
C PHE A 258 -9.14 -22.67 1.55
N ARG A 259 -8.41 -22.84 2.67
CA ARG A 259 -8.32 -24.09 3.43
C ARG A 259 -9.66 -24.63 3.96
N LYS A 260 -10.67 -23.77 4.12
CA LYS A 260 -12.01 -24.19 4.61
C LYS A 260 -12.88 -24.76 3.49
N LEU A 261 -12.49 -24.57 2.22
CA LEU A 261 -13.23 -25.06 1.06
C LEU A 261 -12.66 -26.40 0.62
N LYS A 262 -13.53 -27.36 0.30
CA LYS A 262 -13.14 -28.62 -0.35
C LYS A 262 -13.07 -28.44 -1.87
N ASP A 263 -12.55 -29.42 -2.57
CA ASP A 263 -12.44 -29.36 -4.02
C ASP A 263 -13.83 -29.57 -4.64
N ASN A 264 -14.32 -28.54 -5.34
CA ASN A 264 -15.61 -28.51 -6.02
C ASN A 264 -15.76 -27.25 -6.88
N ILE A 265 -16.87 -27.19 -7.61
CA ILE A 265 -17.37 -25.99 -8.28
C ILE A 265 -18.49 -25.41 -7.41
N TYR A 266 -18.27 -24.20 -6.90
CA TYR A 266 -19.20 -23.49 -6.05
C TYR A 266 -19.86 -22.34 -6.82
N ARG A 267 -21.18 -22.36 -6.93
CA ARG A 267 -21.99 -21.21 -7.33
C ARG A 267 -22.06 -20.25 -6.15
N LEU A 268 -21.70 -18.99 -6.39
CA LEU A 268 -21.75 -17.94 -5.39
C LEU A 268 -23.16 -17.33 -5.31
N GLY A 269 -23.68 -17.21 -4.10
CA GLY A 269 -24.93 -16.53 -3.82
C GLY A 269 -24.85 -15.62 -2.60
N LEU A 270 -25.81 -14.72 -2.50
CA LEU A 270 -25.97 -13.79 -1.40
C LEU A 270 -27.27 -14.08 -0.67
N CYS A 271 -27.21 -14.05 0.65
CA CYS A 271 -28.35 -14.21 1.54
C CYS A 271 -28.52 -12.94 2.35
N TYR A 272 -29.68 -12.31 2.20
CA TYR A 272 -30.03 -11.10 2.93
C TYR A 272 -31.54 -11.08 3.22
N LYS A 273 -31.94 -10.79 4.46
CA LYS A 273 -33.34 -10.82 4.92
C LYS A 273 -34.07 -12.12 4.57
N GLY A 274 -33.39 -13.26 4.73
CA GLY A 274 -33.93 -14.59 4.39
C GLY A 274 -34.06 -14.87 2.89
N LYS A 275 -33.79 -13.90 2.01
CA LYS A 275 -33.82 -14.07 0.55
C LYS A 275 -32.45 -14.47 0.04
N VAL A 276 -32.43 -15.46 -0.85
CA VAL A 276 -31.20 -15.88 -1.54
C VAL A 276 -31.26 -15.48 -3.01
N VAL A 277 -30.16 -14.91 -3.49
CA VAL A 277 -29.93 -14.63 -4.90
C VAL A 277 -28.61 -15.28 -5.28
N PHE A 278 -28.63 -16.22 -6.22
CA PHE A 278 -27.41 -16.75 -6.80
C PHE A 278 -27.03 -15.95 -8.04
N ASN A 279 -25.73 -15.71 -8.19
CA ASN A 279 -25.21 -15.09 -9.40
C ASN A 279 -24.59 -16.16 -10.32
N ASN A 280 -24.22 -15.78 -11.54
CA ASN A 280 -23.51 -16.66 -12.48
C ASN A 280 -21.99 -16.68 -12.24
N ASN A 281 -21.57 -16.29 -11.04
CA ASN A 281 -20.18 -16.34 -10.62
C ASN A 281 -19.89 -17.71 -9.98
N PHE A 282 -18.93 -18.41 -10.56
CA PHE A 282 -18.48 -19.72 -10.10
C PHE A 282 -17.06 -19.65 -9.55
N ILE A 283 -16.88 -20.24 -8.37
CA ILE A 283 -15.60 -20.46 -7.72
C ILE A 283 -15.23 -21.92 -7.90
N ILE A 284 -14.18 -22.19 -8.65
CA ILE A 284 -13.69 -23.55 -8.92
C ILE A 284 -12.46 -23.77 -8.06
N LYS A 285 -12.51 -24.79 -7.19
CA LYS A 285 -11.37 -25.30 -6.43
C LYS A 285 -11.05 -26.73 -6.90
N GLN A 286 -9.90 -26.92 -7.52
CA GLN A 286 -9.42 -28.22 -8.04
C GLN A 286 -7.91 -28.31 -7.84
N ASP A 287 -7.42 -29.36 -7.16
CA ASP A 287 -5.99 -29.62 -6.98
C ASP A 287 -5.23 -28.40 -6.45
N HIS A 288 -5.81 -27.76 -5.42
CA HIS A 288 -5.36 -26.49 -4.83
C HIS A 288 -5.41 -25.24 -5.73
N GLN A 289 -5.78 -25.37 -7.01
CA GLN A 289 -5.96 -24.23 -7.91
C GLN A 289 -7.31 -23.56 -7.67
N PHE A 290 -7.35 -22.24 -7.90
CA PHE A 290 -8.60 -21.47 -7.93
C PHE A 290 -8.82 -20.88 -9.33
N LYS A 291 -10.03 -21.04 -9.85
CA LYS A 291 -10.50 -20.32 -11.04
C LYS A 291 -11.82 -19.63 -10.74
N HIS A 292 -11.93 -18.36 -11.13
CA HIS A 292 -13.20 -17.64 -11.16
C HIS A 292 -13.71 -17.64 -12.60
N VAL A 293 -14.96 -18.04 -12.78
CA VAL A 293 -15.64 -18.06 -14.08
C VAL A 293 -16.97 -17.33 -13.95
N ILE A 294 -17.23 -16.42 -14.88
CA ILE A 294 -18.53 -15.77 -15.06
C ILE A 294 -19.20 -16.47 -16.25
N LYS A 295 -20.42 -16.97 -16.06
CA LYS A 295 -21.23 -17.57 -17.13
C LYS A 295 -22.37 -16.67 -17.58
#